data_AF-A0A257WKK9-F1
#
_entry.id   AF-A0A257WKK9-F1
#
_cell.length_a   1.000
_cell.length_b   1.000
_cell.length_c   1.000
_cell.angle_alpha   90.00
_cell.angle_beta   90.00
_cell.angle_gamma   90.00
#
_symmetry.space_group_name_H-M   'P 1'
#
loop_
_entity.id
_entity.type
_entity.pdbx_description
1 polymer ?
#
loop_
_entity_poly.entity_id
_entity_poly.type
_entity_poly.pdbx_seq_one_letter_code
_entity_poly.pdbx_strand_id
1 'polypeptide(L)'
;QILIQVKYFSLPNLIAQRMVIPEHFSIGDPEPAIQALAADVDRWLSDPRSLEQVRSDLTEIRAEIGTIGATQRVAEILVHRLYGDDTVVERRAA
;
A
#
# COMPACT_ATOMS: atom_id res chain seq x y z
N GLN A 1 19.61 -9.36 -12.24
CA GLN A 1 18.72 -8.20 -12.45
C GLN A 1 17.40 -8.51 -11.79
N ILE A 2 16.94 -7.71 -10.83
CA ILE A 2 15.64 -7.93 -10.17
C ILE A 2 14.58 -7.24 -11.02
N LEU A 3 13.55 -7.99 -11.45
CA LEU A 3 12.41 -7.45 -12.18
C LEU A 3 11.23 -7.37 -11.20
N ILE A 4 10.81 -6.15 -10.86
CA ILE A 4 9.62 -5.92 -10.03
C ILE A 4 8.48 -5.51 -10.97
N GLN A 5 7.44 -6.35 -11.09
CA GLN A 5 6.26 -6.09 -11.94
C GLN A 5 5.13 -5.46 -11.12
N VAL A 6 5.38 -4.28 -10.53
CA VAL A 6 4.35 -3.53 -9.79
C VAL A 6 4.32 -2.10 -10.28
N LYS A 7 3.11 -1.53 -10.39
CA LYS A 7 2.91 -0.14 -10.85
C LYS A 7 3.44 0.88 -9.85
N TYR A 8 3.34 0.56 -8.56
CA TYR A 8 3.82 1.34 -7.43
C TYR A 8 4.49 0.38 -6.45
N PHE A 9 5.56 0.79 -5.77
CA PHE A 9 6.28 -0.08 -4.84
C PHE A 9 6.16 0.33 -3.37
N SER A 10 5.75 1.58 -3.10
CA SER A 10 5.45 2.00 -1.74
C SER A 10 4.05 1.56 -1.35
N LEU A 11 3.88 1.19 -0.08
CA LEU A 11 2.57 0.78 0.44
C LEU A 11 1.48 1.85 0.29
N PRO A 12 1.73 3.15 0.55
CA PRO A 12 0.72 4.19 0.37
C PRO A 12 0.18 4.26 -1.08
N ASN A 13 1.08 4.22 -2.07
CA ASN A 13 0.68 4.29 -3.48
C ASN A 13 -0.01 3.00 -3.96
N LEU A 14 0.41 1.84 -3.43
CA LEU A 14 -0.26 0.56 -3.68
C LEU A 14 -1.70 0.57 -3.14
N ILE A 15 -1.92 1.10 -1.95
CA ILE A 15 -3.26 1.18 -1.35
C ILE A 15 -4.13 2.17 -2.12
N ALA A 16 -3.61 3.37 -2.39
CA ALA A 16 -4.35 4.41 -3.09
C ALA A 16 -4.54 4.15 -4.60
N GLN A 17 -3.86 3.15 -5.16
CA GLN A 17 -3.83 2.86 -6.61
C GLN A 17 -3.43 4.07 -7.49
N ARG A 18 -2.72 5.03 -6.90
CA ARG A 18 -2.21 6.26 -7.52
C ARG A 18 -0.89 6.67 -6.86
N MET A 19 -0.13 7.54 -7.52
CA MET A 19 1.09 8.10 -6.93
C MET A 19 0.72 9.24 -5.96
N VAL A 20 0.74 8.94 -4.66
CA VAL A 20 0.54 9.89 -3.55
C VAL A 20 1.87 10.49 -3.12
N ILE A 21 2.89 9.64 -2.97
CA ILE A 21 4.26 10.07 -2.69
C ILE A 21 5.17 9.74 -3.88
N PRO A 22 6.17 10.59 -4.18
CA PRO A 22 7.23 10.25 -5.10
C PRO A 22 7.97 8.99 -4.67
N GLU A 23 8.42 8.22 -5.65
CA GLU A 23 8.96 6.88 -5.48
C GLU A 23 10.30 6.78 -6.23
N HIS A 24 11.40 6.69 -5.49
CA HIS A 24 12.76 6.68 -6.04
C HIS A 24 13.48 5.37 -5.77
N PHE A 25 14.14 4.82 -6.79
CA PHE A 25 15.04 3.68 -6.67
C PHE A 25 16.49 4.15 -6.65
N SER A 26 17.26 3.69 -5.67
CA SER A 26 18.72 3.83 -5.67
C SER A 26 19.34 2.51 -6.14
N ILE A 27 19.66 2.42 -7.43
CA ILE A 27 20.27 1.24 -8.06
C ILE A 27 21.56 1.67 -8.75
N GLY A 28 22.69 1.17 -8.27
CA GLY A 28 23.99 1.56 -8.79
C GLY A 28 24.42 2.92 -8.24
N ASP A 29 24.58 3.91 -9.12
CA ASP A 29 24.92 5.28 -8.73
C ASP A 29 23.74 5.94 -7.98
N PRO A 30 23.92 6.38 -6.72
CA PRO A 30 22.86 7.01 -5.95
C PRO A 30 22.58 8.46 -6.33
N GLU A 31 23.48 9.15 -7.05
CA GLU A 31 23.38 10.59 -7.32
C GLU A 31 22.05 10.99 -7.97
N PRO A 32 21.52 10.28 -9.00
CA PRO A 32 20.24 10.62 -9.60
C PRO A 32 19.06 10.53 -8.60
N ALA A 33 19.08 9.53 -7.71
CA ALA A 33 18.05 9.35 -6.70
C ALA A 33 18.12 10.45 -5.63
N ILE A 34 19.33 10.88 -5.26
CA ILE A 34 19.56 12.00 -4.33
C ILE A 34 18.99 13.29 -4.92
N GLN A 35 19.31 13.60 -6.18
CA GLN A 35 18.84 14.82 -6.85
C GLN A 35 17.30 14.83 -6.97
N ALA A 36 16.69 13.70 -7.33
CA ALA A 36 15.23 13.60 -7.44
C ALA A 36 14.54 13.76 -6.07
N LEU A 37 15.07 13.13 -5.03
CA LEU A 37 14.55 13.28 -3.66
C LEU A 37 14.71 14.73 -3.16
N ALA A 38 15.85 15.36 -3.42
CA ALA A 38 16.09 16.74 -3.03
C ALA A 38 15.10 17.69 -3.71
N ALA A 39 14.83 17.51 -5.00
CA ALA A 39 13.84 18.30 -5.74
C ALA A 39 12.41 18.11 -5.21
N ASP A 40 12.04 16.89 -4.81
CA ASP A 40 10.73 16.63 -4.21
C ASP A 40 10.56 17.31 -2.85
N VAL A 41 11.59 17.23 -2.01
CA VAL A 41 11.60 17.92 -0.71
C VAL A 41 11.58 19.43 -0.90
N ASP A 42 12.38 19.97 -1.81
CA ASP A 42 12.39 21.41 -2.12
C ASP A 42 11.00 21.88 -2.59
N ARG A 43 10.33 21.13 -3.46
CA ARG A 43 8.96 21.42 -3.88
C ARG A 43 8.00 21.48 -2.69
N TRP A 44 8.08 20.51 -1.76
CA TRP A 44 7.23 20.51 -0.56
C TRP A 44 7.49 21.68 0.39
N LEU A 45 8.75 22.14 0.47
CA LEU A 45 9.13 23.28 1.30
C LEU A 45 8.77 24.62 0.65
N SER A 46 8.90 24.71 -0.67
CA SER A 46 8.68 25.92 -1.46
C SER A 46 7.21 26.15 -1.83
N ASP A 47 6.41 25.10 -1.95
CA ASP A 47 4.96 25.16 -2.17
C ASP A 47 4.19 24.43 -1.06
N PRO A 48 3.70 25.15 -0.04
CA PRO A 48 2.94 24.58 1.07
C PRO A 48 1.70 23.78 0.63
N ARG A 49 1.08 24.10 -0.52
CA ARG A 49 -0.09 23.36 -1.02
C ARG A 49 0.29 21.96 -1.46
N SER A 50 1.46 21.80 -2.08
CA SER A 50 1.97 20.49 -2.51
C SER A 50 2.17 19.54 -1.31
N LEU A 51 2.70 20.06 -0.21
CA LEU A 51 2.85 19.30 1.03
C LEU A 51 1.51 18.99 1.68
N GLU A 52 0.59 19.96 1.70
CA GLU A 52 -0.76 19.77 2.25
C GLU A 52 -1.55 18.69 1.51
N GLN A 53 -1.44 18.65 0.17
CA GLN A 53 -2.06 17.60 -0.63
C GLN A 53 -1.54 16.21 -0.26
N VAL A 54 -0.22 16.03 -0.17
CA VAL A 54 0.38 14.74 0.22
C VAL A 54 -0.06 14.34 1.63
N ARG A 55 -0.14 15.29 2.58
CA ARG A 55 -0.61 15.02 3.94
C ARG A 55 -2.08 14.63 3.97
N SER A 56 -2.91 15.29 3.16
CA SER A 56 -4.34 14.98 3.04
C SER A 56 -4.54 13.57 2.49
N ASP A 57 -3.84 13.23 1.41
CA ASP A 57 -3.89 11.91 0.79
C ASP A 57 -3.45 10.80 1.77
N LEU A 58 -2.35 11.00 2.52
CA LEU A 58 -1.90 10.05 3.53
C LEU A 58 -2.88 9.91 4.70
N THR A 59 -3.60 10.98 5.03
CA THR A 59 -4.64 10.95 6.06
C THR A 59 -5.84 10.13 5.61
N GLU A 60 -6.25 10.28 4.36
CA GLU A 60 -7.32 9.48 3.75
C GLU A 60 -6.95 7.99 3.72
N ILE A 61 -5.76 7.66 3.22
CA ILE A 61 -5.23 6.28 3.22
C ILE A 61 -5.26 5.69 4.63
N ARG A 62 -4.80 6.45 5.64
CA ARG A 62 -4.79 6.01 7.03
C ARG A 62 -6.21 5.76 7.55
N ALA A 63 -7.18 6.58 7.19
CA ALA A 63 -8.56 6.40 7.59
C ALA A 63 -9.17 5.12 6.98
N GLU A 64 -8.83 4.81 5.72
CA GLU A 64 -9.31 3.62 5.02
C GLU A 64 -8.78 2.31 5.63
N ILE A 65 -7.48 2.25 5.92
CA ILE A 65 -6.81 1.00 6.33
C ILE A 65 -6.57 0.90 7.84
N GLY A 66 -6.68 2.00 8.58
CA GLY A 66 -6.33 2.09 10.00
C GLY A 66 -7.31 1.40 10.95
N THR A 67 -8.26 0.61 10.43
CA THR A 67 -9.18 -0.16 11.26
C THR A 67 -8.43 -1.34 11.91
N ILE A 68 -8.38 -1.30 13.23
CA ILE A 68 -7.82 -2.39 14.06
C ILE A 68 -8.51 -3.71 13.69
N GLY A 69 -7.79 -4.82 13.77
CA GLY A 69 -8.34 -6.16 13.55
C GLY A 69 -8.20 -6.67 12.11
N ALA A 70 -7.41 -6.03 11.24
CA ALA A 70 -7.13 -6.54 9.90
C ALA A 70 -6.62 -7.99 9.94
N THR A 71 -5.67 -8.30 10.82
CA THR A 71 -5.15 -9.67 11.02
C THR A 71 -6.26 -10.64 11.45
N GLN A 72 -7.12 -10.23 12.38
CA GLN A 72 -8.23 -11.07 12.84
C GLN A 72 -9.23 -11.34 11.70
N ARG A 73 -9.66 -10.30 10.98
CA ARG A 73 -10.57 -10.44 9.82
C ARG A 73 -9.98 -11.36 8.74
N VAL A 74 -8.68 -11.20 8.45
CA VAL A 74 -7.98 -12.07 7.49
C VAL A 74 -7.94 -13.52 8.00
N ALA A 75 -7.66 -13.74 9.29
CA ALA A 75 -7.68 -15.07 9.87
C ALA A 75 -9.08 -15.72 9.79
N GLU A 76 -10.15 -14.97 10.11
CA GLU A 76 -11.54 -15.43 10.00
C GLU A 76 -11.90 -15.81 8.55
N ILE A 77 -11.51 -14.95 7.58
CA ILE A 77 -11.69 -15.24 6.14
C ILE A 77 -10.94 -16.50 5.73
N LEU A 78 -9.69 -16.67 6.16
CA LEU A 78 -8.89 -17.85 5.83
C LEU A 78 -9.49 -19.12 6.44
N VAL A 79 -9.92 -19.09 7.69
CA VAL A 79 -10.59 -20.23 8.34
C VAL A 79 -11.88 -20.59 7.60
N HIS A 80 -12.71 -19.61 7.27
CA HIS A 80 -13.92 -19.85 6.47
C HIS A 80 -13.58 -20.44 5.10
N ARG A 81 -12.53 -19.95 4.43
CA ARG A 81 -12.17 -20.42 3.08
C ARG A 81 -11.54 -21.82 3.07
N LEU A 82 -10.87 -22.19 4.15
CA LEU A 82 -10.18 -23.48 4.27
C LEU A 82 -11.06 -24.59 4.85
N TYR A 83 -12.05 -24.24 5.69
CA TYR A 83 -12.86 -25.21 6.44
C TYR A 83 -14.38 -25.01 6.30
N GLY A 84 -14.83 -23.98 5.59
CA GLY A 84 -16.25 -23.59 5.51
C GLY A 84 -17.11 -24.34 4.50
N ASP A 85 -16.53 -25.19 3.64
CA ASP A 85 -17.27 -25.92 2.59
C ASP A 85 -17.50 -27.42 2.88
N ASP A 86 -16.98 -27.98 3.99
CA ASP A 86 -17.03 -29.44 4.23
C ASP A 86 -18.30 -29.95 4.95
N THR A 87 -19.23 -29.08 5.35
CA THR A 87 -20.35 -29.49 6.23
C THR A 87 -21.67 -29.84 5.52
N VAL A 88 -21.74 -29.72 4.18
CA VAL A 88 -23.01 -29.97 3.45
C VAL A 88 -23.10 -31.40 2.87
N VAL A 89 -21.98 -32.12 2.69
CA VAL A 89 -22.00 -33.42 1.98
C VAL A 89 -22.36 -34.60 2.89
N GLU A 90 -22.06 -34.57 4.20
CA GLU A 90 -22.31 -35.72 5.09
C GLU A 90 -23.76 -35.88 5.58
N ARG A 91 -24.65 -34.90 5.40
CA ARG A 91 -26.05 -35.00 5.87
C ARG A 91 -27.04 -35.61 4.88
N ARG A 92 -26.59 -36.12 3.72
CA ARG A 92 -27.47 -36.76 2.70
C ARG A 92 -27.31 -38.28 2.58
N ALA A 93 -26.57 -38.92 3.47
CA ALA A 93 -26.42 -40.37 3.51
C ALA A 93 -26.97 -40.98 4.82
N ALA A 94 -28.20 -40.60 5.18
CA ALA A 94 -29.00 -41.23 6.24
C ALA A 94 -30.27 -41.84 5.64
#